data_AF-A0A4R1PFK3-F1
#
_entry.id   AF-A0A4R1PFK3-F1
#
_cell.length_a   1.000
_cell.length_b   1.000
_cell.length_c   1.000
_cell.angle_alpha   90.00
_cell.angle_beta   90.00
_cell.angle_gamma   90.00
#
_symmetry.space_group_name_H-M   'P 1'
#
loop_
_entity.id
_entity.type
_entity.pdbx_description
1 polymer ?
#
loop_
_entity_poly.entity_id
_entity_poly.type
_entity_poly.pdbx_seq_one_letter_code
_entity_poly.pdbx_strand_id
1 'polypeptide(L)' 'MGGHVSGLNYNALSEQARKKIEALAESNGWSLDETLEAIGIEFVAMGGVTGMKKAKAELVQLGAKRAQERASKGPEEGKS' A
#
# COMPACT_ATOMS: atom_id res chain seq x y z
N MET A 1 26.60 -11.68 -20.96
CA MET A 1 25.42 -12.29 -20.34
C MET A 1 24.39 -11.18 -20.14
N GLY A 2 23.40 -11.07 -21.04
CA GLY A 2 22.32 -10.10 -20.89
C GLY A 2 21.33 -10.62 -19.87
N GLY A 3 21.30 -10.03 -18.68
CA GLY A 3 20.28 -10.34 -17.70
C GLY A 3 18.91 -9.99 -18.28
N HIS A 4 17.99 -10.96 -18.29
CA HIS A 4 16.59 -10.69 -18.58
C HIS A 4 16.09 -9.63 -17.60
N VAL A 5 15.84 -8.42 -18.08
CA VAL A 5 15.03 -7.45 -17.35
C VAL A 5 13.60 -7.97 -17.45
N SER A 6 13.16 -8.73 -16.46
CA SER A 6 11.76 -9.12 -16.32
C SER A 6 10.97 -7.85 -16.05
N GLY A 7 10.46 -7.21 -17.12
CA GLY A 7 9.59 -6.05 -17.01
C GLY A 7 8.41 -6.35 -16.08
N LEU A 8 7.88 -5.30 -15.44
CA LEU A 8 6.76 -5.42 -14.52
C LEU A 8 5.50 -5.75 -15.32
N ASN A 9 5.10 -7.03 -15.34
CA ASN A 9 3.90 -7.45 -16.06
C ASN A 9 2.65 -7.08 -15.25
N TYR A 10 2.06 -5.93 -15.58
CA TYR A 10 0.87 -5.38 -14.92
C TYR A 10 -0.28 -6.40 -14.82
N ASN A 11 -0.51 -7.16 -15.88
CA ASN A 11 -1.60 -8.15 -15.94
C ASN A 11 -1.37 -9.36 -15.03
N ALA A 12 -0.10 -9.66 -14.70
CA ALA A 12 0.26 -10.73 -13.78
C ALA A 12 0.20 -10.32 -12.30
N LEU A 13 -0.04 -9.04 -11.99
CA LEU A 13 -0.18 -8.57 -10.61
C LEU A 13 -1.47 -9.09 -9.96
N SER A 14 -1.52 -9.06 -8.63
CA SER A 14 -2.79 -9.28 -7.94
C SER A 14 -3.76 -8.12 -8.24
N GLU A 15 -5.07 -8.40 -8.17
CA GLU A 15 -6.10 -7.38 -8.37
C GLU A 15 -5.93 -6.19 -7.41
N GLN A 16 -5.56 -6.46 -6.16
CA GLN A 16 -5.32 -5.41 -5.18
C GLN A 16 -4.11 -4.54 -5.52
N ALA A 17 -3.04 -5.13 -6.08
CA ALA A 17 -1.88 -4.37 -6.51
C ALA A 17 -2.22 -3.47 -7.72
N ARG A 18 -2.95 -4.00 -8.70
CA ARG A 18 -3.45 -3.22 -9.84
C ARG A 18 -4.30 -2.03 -9.40
N LYS A 19 -5.28 -2.23 -8.49
CA LYS A 19 -6.10 -1.15 -7.94
C LYS A 19 -5.28 -0.05 -7.25
N LYS A 20 -4.20 -0.42 -6.56
CA LYS A 20 -3.31 0.57 -5.92
C LYS A 20 -2.53 1.39 -6.94
N ILE A 21 -2.10 0.77 -8.04
CA ILE A 21 -1.40 1.46 -9.14
C ILE A 21 -2.38 2.38 -9.87
N GLU A 22 -3.59 1.93 -10.16
CA GLU A 22 -4.65 2.76 -10.76
C GLU A 22 -5.00 3.96 -9.88
N ALA A 23 -5.21 3.76 -8.58
CA ALA A 23 -5.45 4.86 -7.64
C ALA A 23 -4.27 5.83 -7.55
N LEU A 24 -3.03 5.33 -7.66
CA LEU A 24 -1.84 6.18 -7.70
C LEU A 24 -1.83 7.03 -8.98
N ALA A 25 -2.13 6.43 -10.14
CA ALA A 25 -2.23 7.13 -11.42
C ALA A 25 -3.29 8.24 -11.35
N GLU A 26 -4.49 7.92 -10.87
CA GLU A 26 -5.58 8.89 -10.69
C GLU A 26 -5.20 10.04 -9.77
N SER A 27 -4.58 9.75 -8.61
CA SER A 27 -4.21 10.77 -7.63
C SER A 27 -3.17 11.78 -8.13
N ASN A 28 -2.32 11.37 -9.08
CA ASN A 28 -1.29 12.22 -9.68
C ASN A 28 -1.71 12.79 -11.05
N GLY A 29 -2.88 12.40 -11.57
CA GLY A 29 -3.31 12.77 -12.93
C GLY A 29 -2.43 12.17 -14.02
N TRP A 30 -1.82 11.01 -13.77
CA TRP A 30 -0.93 10.32 -14.69
C TRP A 30 -1.67 9.22 -15.46
N SER A 31 -1.15 8.88 -16.63
CA SER A 31 -1.50 7.64 -17.30
C SER A 31 -0.96 6.42 -16.55
N LEU A 32 -1.51 5.25 -16.84
CA LEU A 32 -1.03 3.99 -16.27
C LEU A 32 0.43 3.74 -16.65
N ASP A 33 0.82 4.04 -17.89
CA ASP A 33 2.19 3.84 -18.38
C ASP A 33 3.19 4.75 -17.65
N GLU A 34 2.89 6.04 -17.52
CA GLU A 34 3.73 6.98 -16.74
C GLU A 34 3.87 6.54 -15.29
N THR A 35 2.80 6.02 -14.71
CA THR A 35 2.80 5.51 -13.33
C THR A 35 3.71 4.28 -13.19
N LEU A 36 3.66 3.35 -14.14
CA LEU A 36 4.50 2.16 -14.15
C LEU A 36 5.98 2.51 -14.36
N GLU A 37 6.28 3.46 -15.25
CA GLU A 37 7.64 3.98 -15.44
C GLU A 37 8.17 4.64 -14.17
N ALA A 38 7.38 5.50 -13.53
CA ALA A 38 7.75 6.16 -12.29
C ALA A 38 8.05 5.15 -11.17
N ILE A 39 7.20 4.13 -11.00
CA ILE A 39 7.43 3.04 -10.04
C ILE A 39 8.74 2.30 -10.35
N GLY A 40 9.01 2.01 -11.63
CA GLY A 40 10.22 1.33 -12.06
C GLY A 40 11.49 2.15 -11.78
N ILE A 41 11.46 3.45 -12.10
CA ILE A 41 12.57 4.39 -11.85
C ILE A 41 12.85 4.50 -10.35
N GLU A 42 11.82 4.73 -9.53
CA GLU A 42 11.96 4.84 -8.08
C GLU A 42 12.54 3.55 -7.49
N PHE A 43 12.03 2.40 -7.94
CA PHE A 43 12.56 1.11 -7.51
C PHE A 43 14.05 0.97 -7.83
N VAL A 44 14.50 1.34 -9.04
CA VAL A 44 15.92 1.30 -9.40
C VAL A 44 16.73 2.31 -8.58
N ALA A 45 16.24 3.53 -8.42
CA ALA A 45 16.90 4.59 -7.64
C ALA A 45 17.11 4.20 -6.18
N MET A 46 16.15 3.47 -5.59
CA MET A 46 16.25 2.93 -4.23
C MET A 46 17.21 1.72 -4.11
N GLY A 47 17.82 1.24 -5.20
CA GLY A 47 18.67 0.04 -5.20
C GLY A 47 17.88 -1.27 -5.38
N GLY A 48 16.67 -1.19 -5.93
CA GLY A 48 15.79 -2.33 -6.19
C GLY A 48 15.42 -3.11 -4.93
N VAL A 49 15.25 -4.44 -5.09
CA VAL A 49 14.92 -5.33 -3.97
C VAL A 49 15.95 -5.26 -2.84
N THR A 50 17.22 -4.97 -3.15
CA THR A 50 18.29 -4.87 -2.15
C THR A 50 18.16 -3.65 -1.24
N GLY A 51 17.52 -2.58 -1.72
CA GLY A 51 17.17 -1.38 -0.95
C GLY A 51 15.89 -1.49 -0.14
N MET A 52 15.00 -2.43 -0.50
CA MET A 52 13.82 -2.81 0.29
C MET A 52 14.25 -3.58 1.55
N LYS A 53 14.98 -2.92 2.46
CA LYS A 53 15.21 -3.44 3.81
C LYS A 53 13.83 -3.63 4.45
N LYS A 54 13.60 -4.80 5.07
CA LYS A 54 12.41 -5.07 5.91
C LYS A 54 12.10 -3.81 6.71
N ALA A 55 10.90 -3.25 6.52
CA ALA A 55 10.44 -2.13 7.34
C ALA A 55 10.64 -2.52 8.80
N LYS A 56 11.53 -1.81 9.51
CA LYS A 56 11.79 -2.04 10.94
C LYS A 56 10.65 -1.53 11.83
N ALA A 57 9.64 -0.89 11.25
CA ALA A 57 8.48 -0.36 11.94
C ALA A 57 7.28 -1.27 11.71
N GLU A 58 6.75 -1.85 12.80
CA GLU A 58 5.43 -2.47 12.79
C GLU A 58 4.34 -1.39 12.70
N LEU A 59 3.39 -1.58 11.79
CA LEU A 59 2.16 -0.80 11.75
C LEU A 59 1.29 -1.17 12.95
N VAL A 60 1.47 -0.46 14.07
CA VAL A 60 0.58 -0.58 15.21
C VAL A 60 -0.71 0.19 14.90
N GLN A 61 -1.83 -0.52 14.75
CA GLN A 61 -3.14 0.12 14.60
C GLN A 61 -3.51 0.86 15.89
N LEU A 62 -3.43 2.20 15.86
CA LEU A 62 -3.77 3.09 16.98
C LEU A 62 -5.27 3.10 17.36
N GLY A 63 -6.12 2.33 16.67
CA GLY A 63 -7.57 2.30 16.88
C GLY A 63 -8.06 1.31 17.95
N ALA A 64 -7.27 0.29 18.30
CA ALA A 64 -7.76 -0.80 19.17
C ALA A 64 -8.14 -0.33 20.58
N LYS A 65 -7.45 0.69 21.11
CA LYS A 65 -7.71 1.20 22.47
C LYS A 65 -9.05 1.94 22.58
N ARG A 66 -9.49 2.61 21.51
CA ARG A 66 -10.76 3.38 21.49
C ARG A 66 -11.99 2.49 21.34
N ALA A 67 -11.83 1.32 20.72
CA ALA A 67 -12.90 0.33 20.58
C ALA A 67 -13.20 -0.39 21.90
N GLN A 68 -12.17 -0.70 22.70
CA GLN A 68 -12.35 -1.32 24.02
C GLN A 68 -13.04 -0.38 25.03
N GLU A 69 -12.69 0.91 25.02
CA GLU A 69 -13.26 1.87 25.97
C GLU A 69 -14.77 2.12 25.75
N ARG A 70 -15.23 2.02 24.50
CA ARG A 70 -16.66 2.10 24.15
C ARG A 70 -17.43 0.82 24.48
N ALA A 71 -16.77 -0.34 24.47
CA ALA A 71 -17.39 -1.62 24.84
C ALA A 71 -17.55 -1.78 26.36
N SER A 72 -16.73 -1.10 27.17
CA SER A 72 -16.81 -1.15 28.64
C SER A 72 -17.81 -0.18 29.26
N LYS A 73 -18.44 0.71 28.48
CA LYS A 73 -19.58 1.54 28.91
C LYS A 73 -20.84 1.07 28.20
N GLY A 74 -21.50 0.07 28.78
CA GLY A 74 -22.84 -0.35 28.35
C GLY A 74 -23.86 0.79 28.47
N PRO A 75 -25.01 0.69 27.79
CA PRO A 75 -26.02 1.74 27.80
C PRO A 75 -26.63 1.86 29.20
N GLU A 76 -26.61 3.05 29.80
CA GLU A 76 -27.51 3.36 30.92
C GLU A 76 -28.95 3.29 30.41
N GLU A 77 -29.71 2.33 30.94
CA GLU A 77 -31.13 2.18 30.71
C GLU A 77 -31.86 3.45 31.14
N GLY A 78 -32.36 4.21 30.16
CA GLY A 78 -33.29 5.29 30.37
C GLY A 78 -34.60 4.75 30.93
N LYS A 79 -34.86 5.01 32.20
CA LYS A 79 -36.20 4.94 32.81
C LYS A 79 -37.14 5.91 32.08
N SER A 80 -38.32 5.42 31.72
CA SER A 80 -39.53 6.22 31.53
C SER A 80 -40.68 5.53 32.24
#